data_AF-A0A1D7QXM3-F1
#
_entry.id   AF-A0A1D7QXM3-F1
#
_cell.length_a   1.000
_cell.length_b   1.000
_cell.length_c   1.000
_cell.angle_alpha   90.00
_cell.angle_beta   90.00
_cell.angle_gamma   90.00
#
_symmetry.space_group_name_H-M   'P 1'
#
loop_
_entity.id
_entity.type
_entity.pdbx_description
1 polymer ?
#
loop_
_entity_poly.entity_id
_entity_poly.type
_entity_poly.pdbx_seq_one_letter_code
_entity_poly.pdbx_strand_id
1 'polypeptide(L)'
;MRMVRPFFLYWIPVIILLIIIFTASAQTSDQQDIQPVLDRLTDRGYMGQLLAALQSLVSQVFSFVVTLATFHITVTILIGVVFAFIVSALIAKVILGHGSALRKTMILIMTFFGLVMIGLSIWVMINGDQAVSFITSRLNPERLRSLLGMIEFTYAGSIVSLEAMGLDGLLRFLFRKAAHVILYGMLGYFLFLGIRSISKRVGFVISTALLTVIAAASLDEYQQSLTPTRSGLIEDVILDSAAGLIGIVFAWLWVQIVWQKR
;
A
#
# COMPACT_ATOMS: atom_id res chain seq x y z
N MET A 1 27.08 19.36 2.67
CA MET A 1 26.54 18.10 2.11
C MET A 1 25.84 17.15 3.12
N ARG A 2 25.72 17.46 4.44
CA ARG A 2 25.10 16.55 5.43
C ARG A 2 23.56 16.41 5.35
N MET A 3 22.85 17.32 4.69
CA MET A 3 21.37 17.30 4.60
C MET A 3 20.79 16.63 3.34
N VAL A 4 21.62 16.36 2.33
CA VAL A 4 21.15 15.93 1.00
C VAL A 4 20.65 14.47 1.00
N ARG A 5 21.38 13.56 1.66
CA ARG A 5 21.02 12.14 1.76
C ARG A 5 19.69 11.86 2.47
N PRO A 6 19.42 12.40 3.69
CA PRO A 6 18.14 12.18 4.35
C PRO A 6 16.97 12.87 3.64
N PHE A 7 17.23 13.99 2.94
CA PHE A 7 16.20 14.64 2.13
C PHE A 7 15.67 13.71 1.05
N PHE A 8 16.54 13.18 0.19
CA PHE A 8 16.11 12.30 -0.90
C PHE A 8 15.52 10.97 -0.41
N LEU A 9 16.06 10.38 0.66
CA LEU A 9 15.58 9.09 1.17
C LEU A 9 14.16 9.14 1.73
N TYR A 10 13.75 10.26 2.34
CA TYR A 10 12.44 10.37 2.99
C TYR A 10 11.42 11.16 2.17
N TRP A 11 11.83 12.19 1.44
CA TRP A 11 10.90 13.05 0.70
C TRP A 11 10.59 12.55 -0.72
N ILE A 12 11.49 11.83 -1.39
CA ILE A 12 11.16 11.21 -2.69
C ILE A 12 9.99 10.22 -2.54
N PRO A 13 10.00 9.28 -1.56
CA PRO A 13 8.85 8.40 -1.35
C PRO A 13 7.54 9.13 -1.07
N VAL A 14 7.56 10.23 -0.31
CA VAL A 14 6.38 11.07 -0.07
C VAL A 14 5.83 11.62 -1.39
N ILE A 15 6.68 12.20 -2.23
CA ILE A 15 6.27 12.76 -3.52
C ILE A 15 5.70 11.66 -4.43
N ILE A 16 6.38 10.50 -4.50
CA ILE A 16 5.91 9.36 -5.30
C ILE A 16 4.55 8.88 -4.80
N LEU A 17 4.36 8.72 -3.48
CA LEU A 17 3.08 8.30 -2.89
C LEU A 17 1.96 9.30 -3.20
N LEU A 18 2.21 10.60 -3.07
CA LEU A 18 1.22 11.62 -3.40
C LEU A 18 0.85 11.57 -4.90
N ILE A 19 1.83 11.40 -5.79
CA ILE A 19 1.56 11.25 -7.23
C ILE A 19 0.69 10.01 -7.47
N ILE A 20 1.02 8.87 -6.84
CA ILE A 20 0.24 7.63 -6.98
C ILE A 20 -1.20 7.85 -6.52
N ILE A 21 -1.39 8.37 -5.31
CA ILE A 21 -2.70 8.59 -4.69
C ILE A 21 -3.56 9.49 -5.58
N PHE A 22 -3.05 10.68 -5.95
CA PHE A 22 -3.84 11.62 -6.74
C PHE A 22 -4.04 11.18 -8.20
N THR A 23 -3.10 10.42 -8.78
CA THR A 23 -3.30 9.87 -10.13
C THR A 23 -4.39 8.80 -10.13
N ALA A 24 -4.46 7.97 -9.09
CA ALA A 24 -5.49 6.96 -8.97
C ALA A 24 -6.86 7.52 -8.56
N SER A 25 -6.84 8.62 -7.78
CA SER A 25 -8.01 9.42 -7.43
C SER A 25 -8.70 10.02 -8.64
N ALA A 26 -7.91 10.55 -9.59
CA ALA A 26 -8.40 11.23 -10.79
C ALA A 26 -9.08 10.31 -11.83
N GLN A 27 -9.17 9.00 -11.58
CA GLN A 27 -9.79 8.03 -12.49
C GLN A 27 -11.24 7.72 -12.06
N THR A 28 -12.17 7.68 -13.02
CA THR A 28 -13.56 7.23 -12.77
C THR A 28 -13.60 5.74 -12.39
N SER A 29 -14.66 5.28 -11.70
CA SER A 29 -14.82 3.85 -11.32
C SER A 29 -14.74 2.87 -12.50
N ASP A 30 -15.08 3.34 -13.70
CA ASP A 30 -15.03 2.58 -14.95
C ASP A 30 -13.70 2.77 -15.73
N GLN A 31 -12.86 3.75 -15.34
CA GLN A 31 -11.54 4.03 -15.93
C GLN A 31 -10.36 3.72 -14.99
N GLN A 32 -10.60 3.11 -13.84
CA GLN A 32 -9.54 2.43 -13.09
C GLN A 32 -8.97 1.24 -13.86
N ASP A 33 -9.72 0.75 -14.85
CA ASP A 33 -9.18 -0.08 -15.90
C ASP A 33 -8.35 0.79 -16.88
N ILE A 34 -7.03 0.67 -16.80
CA ILE A 34 -6.12 1.32 -17.75
C ILE A 34 -6.01 0.55 -19.07
N GLN A 35 -6.68 -0.60 -19.23
CA GLN A 35 -6.67 -1.36 -20.49
C GLN A 35 -6.95 -0.46 -21.71
N PRO A 36 -7.94 0.47 -21.69
CA PRO A 36 -8.22 1.33 -22.85
C PRO A 36 -7.12 2.37 -23.13
N VAL A 37 -6.38 2.81 -22.11
CA VAL A 37 -5.25 3.76 -22.25
C VAL A 37 -3.99 3.00 -22.68
N LEU A 38 -3.78 1.80 -22.13
CA LEU A 38 -2.77 0.86 -22.60
C LEU A 38 -3.03 0.52 -24.06
N ASP A 39 -4.24 0.20 -24.47
CA ASP A 39 -4.61 -0.07 -25.87
C ASP A 39 -4.31 1.15 -26.75
N ARG A 40 -4.65 2.37 -26.31
CA ARG A 40 -4.34 3.62 -27.02
C ARG A 40 -2.84 3.94 -27.11
N LEU A 41 -2.05 3.57 -26.09
CA LEU A 41 -0.58 3.75 -26.08
C LEU A 41 0.15 2.61 -26.82
N THR A 42 -0.47 1.44 -26.88
CA THR A 42 0.00 0.25 -27.61
C THR A 42 -0.23 0.42 -29.12
N ASP A 43 -1.20 1.24 -29.52
CA ASP A 43 -1.50 1.59 -30.91
C ASP A 43 -0.42 2.47 -31.59
N ARG A 44 0.54 3.04 -30.83
CA ARG A 44 1.66 3.82 -31.38
C ARG A 44 2.97 3.04 -31.38
N GLY A 45 3.10 2.14 -32.35
CA GLY A 45 4.37 1.60 -32.87
C GLY A 45 5.39 1.15 -31.80
N TYR A 46 6.60 1.72 -31.83
CA TYR A 46 7.77 1.27 -31.06
C TYR A 46 7.58 1.32 -29.53
N MET A 47 6.77 2.26 -29.03
CA MET A 47 6.45 2.36 -27.59
C MET A 47 5.48 1.27 -27.14
N GLY A 48 4.55 0.84 -28.00
CA GLY A 48 3.65 -0.27 -27.73
C GLY A 48 4.39 -1.60 -27.58
N GLN A 49 5.39 -1.85 -28.42
CA GLN A 49 6.22 -3.06 -28.32
C GLN A 49 7.10 -3.07 -27.07
N LEU A 50 7.70 -1.94 -26.70
CA LEU A 50 8.49 -1.81 -25.47
C LEU A 50 7.61 -1.96 -24.22
N LEU A 51 6.43 -1.34 -24.20
CA LEU A 51 5.47 -1.47 -23.10
C LEU A 51 4.91 -2.89 -23.01
N ALA A 52 4.59 -3.54 -24.13
CA ALA A 52 4.17 -4.95 -24.15
C ALA A 52 5.28 -5.89 -23.66
N ALA A 53 6.54 -5.63 -24.05
CA ALA A 53 7.69 -6.40 -23.56
C ALA A 53 7.89 -6.21 -22.05
N LEU A 54 7.74 -4.98 -21.54
CA LEU A 54 7.82 -4.68 -20.11
C LEU A 54 6.65 -5.30 -19.34
N GLN A 55 5.42 -5.22 -19.86
CA GLN A 55 4.23 -5.81 -19.26
C GLN A 55 4.33 -7.34 -19.23
N SER A 56 4.86 -7.94 -20.30
CA SER A 56 5.19 -9.37 -20.37
C SER A 56 6.25 -9.75 -19.35
N LEU A 57 7.35 -8.99 -19.23
CA LEU A 57 8.39 -9.21 -18.24
C LEU A 57 7.85 -9.12 -16.81
N VAL A 58 7.08 -8.07 -16.51
CA VAL A 58 6.43 -7.87 -15.20
C VAL A 58 5.46 -9.01 -14.89
N SER A 59 4.66 -9.43 -15.87
CA SER A 59 3.72 -10.55 -15.73
C SER A 59 4.43 -11.89 -15.56
N GLN A 60 5.57 -12.10 -16.22
CA GLN A 60 6.42 -13.29 -16.05
C GLN A 60 7.11 -13.31 -14.69
N VAL A 61 7.66 -12.19 -14.23
CA VAL A 61 8.25 -12.08 -12.89
C VAL A 61 7.17 -12.27 -11.82
N PHE A 62 6.00 -11.66 -12.01
CA PHE A 62 4.87 -11.81 -11.10
C PHE A 62 4.35 -13.24 -11.07
N SER A 63 4.09 -13.84 -12.23
CA SER A 63 3.67 -15.25 -12.32
C SER A 63 4.73 -16.19 -11.78
N PHE A 64 6.02 -15.90 -11.91
CA PHE A 64 7.09 -16.65 -11.28
C PHE A 64 7.04 -16.53 -9.74
N VAL A 65 6.95 -15.31 -9.20
CA VAL A 65 6.81 -15.05 -7.76
C VAL A 65 5.55 -15.72 -7.19
N VAL A 66 4.45 -15.66 -7.94
CA VAL A 66 3.16 -16.24 -7.59
C VAL A 66 3.16 -17.75 -7.74
N THR A 67 3.82 -18.32 -8.74
CA THR A 67 3.99 -19.77 -8.93
C THR A 67 4.84 -20.34 -7.80
N LEU A 68 5.90 -19.64 -7.42
CA LEU A 68 6.68 -19.92 -6.21
C LEU A 68 5.81 -19.84 -4.94
N ALA A 69 4.86 -18.91 -4.90
CA ALA A 69 3.90 -18.72 -3.80
C ALA A 69 2.64 -19.61 -3.87
N THR A 70 2.45 -20.43 -4.91
CA THR A 70 1.25 -21.26 -5.08
C THR A 70 1.55 -22.75 -5.16
N PHE A 71 2.78 -23.17 -5.46
CA PHE A 71 3.15 -24.59 -5.53
C PHE A 71 3.04 -25.32 -4.19
N HIS A 72 3.13 -24.60 -3.08
CA HIS A 72 2.81 -25.13 -1.77
C HIS A 72 2.32 -23.99 -0.91
N ILE A 73 1.01 -23.84 -0.75
CA ILE A 73 0.43 -22.84 0.18
C ILE A 73 0.99 -23.01 1.60
N THR A 74 1.37 -24.25 1.97
CA THR A 74 2.15 -24.57 3.16
C THR A 74 3.56 -24.01 3.13
N VAL A 75 4.27 -24.01 2.00
CA VAL A 75 5.59 -23.36 1.86
C VAL A 75 5.46 -21.85 1.80
N THR A 76 4.36 -21.29 1.31
CA THR A 76 4.15 -19.83 1.29
C THR A 76 3.74 -19.30 2.65
N ILE A 77 2.90 -20.04 3.38
CA ILE A 77 2.64 -19.81 4.80
C ILE A 77 3.94 -20.09 5.59
N LEU A 78 4.72 -21.12 5.27
CA LEU A 78 6.01 -21.38 5.91
C LEU A 78 7.03 -20.30 5.57
N ILE A 79 7.08 -19.76 4.36
CA ILE A 79 7.95 -18.64 3.97
C ILE A 79 7.45 -17.38 4.67
N GLY A 80 6.14 -17.16 4.78
CA GLY A 80 5.55 -16.05 5.53
C GLY A 80 5.79 -16.16 7.03
N VAL A 81 5.74 -17.36 7.61
CA VAL A 81 6.02 -17.67 9.01
C VAL A 81 7.51 -17.64 9.27
N VAL A 82 8.35 -18.16 8.39
CA VAL A 82 9.82 -18.07 8.44
C VAL A 82 10.26 -16.63 8.22
N PHE A 83 9.60 -15.87 7.37
CA PHE A 83 9.83 -14.43 7.18
C PHE A 83 9.38 -13.66 8.42
N ALA A 84 8.19 -13.93 8.96
CA ALA A 84 7.72 -13.35 10.22
C ALA A 84 8.62 -13.75 11.40
N PHE A 85 9.17 -14.96 11.41
CA PHE A 85 10.09 -15.47 12.42
C PHE A 85 11.49 -14.88 12.23
N ILE A 86 11.98 -14.68 11.01
CA ILE A 86 13.22 -13.96 10.70
C ILE A 86 13.06 -12.50 11.09
N VAL A 87 11.95 -11.86 10.73
CA VAL A 87 11.62 -10.48 11.12
C VAL A 87 11.50 -10.38 12.64
N SER A 88 10.80 -11.30 13.30
CA SER A 88 10.65 -11.34 14.76
C SER A 88 11.97 -11.65 15.47
N ALA A 89 12.80 -12.55 14.94
CA ALA A 89 14.14 -12.86 15.44
C ALA A 89 15.10 -11.71 15.20
N LEU A 90 14.99 -10.98 14.08
CA LEU A 90 15.72 -9.75 13.83
C LEU A 90 15.26 -8.66 14.80
N ILE A 91 13.95 -8.47 15.03
CA ILE A 91 13.39 -7.56 16.03
C ILE A 91 13.85 -7.93 17.45
N ALA A 92 13.81 -9.20 17.83
CA ALA A 92 14.29 -9.68 19.12
C ALA A 92 15.80 -9.47 19.27
N LYS A 93 16.58 -9.75 18.22
CA LYS A 93 18.02 -9.48 18.15
C LYS A 93 18.34 -7.98 18.12
N VAL A 94 17.34 -7.12 17.88
CA VAL A 94 17.46 -5.65 17.89
C VAL A 94 17.10 -5.06 19.23
N ILE A 95 16.12 -5.64 19.92
CA ILE A 95 15.85 -5.36 21.34
C ILE A 95 17.08 -5.78 22.17
N LEU A 96 17.80 -6.83 21.76
CA LEU A 96 18.92 -7.41 22.52
C LEU A 96 20.32 -7.05 21.99
N GLY A 97 20.48 -6.60 20.75
CA GLY A 97 21.78 -6.52 20.05
C GLY A 97 22.18 -5.14 19.53
N HIS A 98 23.41 -4.73 19.84
CA HIS A 98 23.91 -3.35 19.69
C HIS A 98 24.87 -3.13 18.48
N GLY A 99 24.71 -3.88 17.38
CA GLY A 99 25.66 -3.88 16.24
C GLY A 99 25.29 -2.99 15.04
N SER A 100 26.27 -2.30 14.44
CA SER A 100 26.08 -1.38 13.29
C SER A 100 25.71 -2.07 11.96
N ALA A 101 26.06 -3.35 11.78
CA ALA A 101 25.69 -4.15 10.60
C ALA A 101 24.22 -4.58 10.62
N LEU A 102 23.73 -5.02 11.79
CA LEU A 102 22.34 -5.43 12.01
C LEU A 102 21.36 -4.31 11.65
N ARG A 103 21.64 -3.09 12.12
CA ARG A 103 20.86 -1.89 11.80
C ARG A 103 20.77 -1.61 10.29
N LYS A 104 21.86 -1.82 9.54
CA LYS A 104 21.86 -1.61 8.08
C LYS A 104 21.01 -2.67 7.36
N THR A 105 21.13 -3.93 7.76
CA THR A 105 20.32 -5.03 7.20
C THR A 105 18.83 -4.81 7.44
N MET A 106 18.43 -4.32 8.62
CA MET A 106 17.02 -4.06 8.89
C MET A 106 16.45 -2.91 8.07
N ILE A 107 17.17 -1.80 7.94
CA ILE A 107 16.74 -0.67 7.12
C ILE A 107 16.51 -1.15 5.68
N LEU A 108 17.39 -2.01 5.16
CA LEU A 108 17.24 -2.60 3.83
C LEU A 108 15.98 -3.47 3.73
N ILE A 109 15.75 -4.39 4.68
CA ILE A 109 14.57 -5.27 4.67
C ILE A 109 13.28 -4.47 4.76
N MET A 110 13.18 -3.50 5.66
CA MET A 110 11.98 -2.67 5.80
C MET A 110 11.74 -1.77 4.59
N THR A 111 12.81 -1.24 3.98
CA THR A 111 12.69 -0.47 2.74
C THR A 111 12.22 -1.37 1.60
N PHE A 112 12.78 -2.57 1.46
CA PHE A 112 12.38 -3.53 0.45
C PHE A 112 10.92 -3.97 0.63
N PHE A 113 10.54 -4.37 1.84
CA PHE A 113 9.16 -4.72 2.17
C PHE A 113 8.21 -3.55 1.91
N GLY A 114 8.63 -2.33 2.27
CA GLY A 114 7.88 -1.12 1.99
C GLY A 114 7.60 -0.93 0.50
N LEU A 115 8.63 -1.04 -0.33
CA LEU A 115 8.50 -0.91 -1.79
C LEU A 115 7.60 -2.00 -2.39
N VAL A 116 7.69 -3.23 -1.89
CA VAL A 116 6.82 -4.34 -2.33
C VAL A 116 5.36 -4.04 -2.02
N MET A 117 5.06 -3.57 -0.81
CA MET A 117 3.68 -3.24 -0.42
C MET A 117 3.13 -2.05 -1.22
N ILE A 118 3.93 -1.01 -1.51
CA ILE A 118 3.54 0.08 -2.41
C ILE A 118 3.20 -0.47 -3.80
N GLY A 119 4.10 -1.28 -4.37
CA GLY A 119 3.91 -1.88 -5.69
C GLY A 119 2.65 -2.76 -5.77
N LEU A 120 2.41 -3.56 -4.74
CA LEU A 120 1.22 -4.40 -4.64
C LEU A 120 -0.06 -3.56 -4.53
N SER A 121 -0.07 -2.52 -3.70
CA SER A 121 -1.23 -1.62 -3.56
C SER A 121 -1.55 -0.90 -4.88
N ILE A 122 -0.53 -0.43 -5.61
CA ILE A 122 -0.72 0.15 -6.94
C ILE A 122 -1.34 -0.88 -7.89
N TRP A 123 -0.78 -2.09 -7.92
CA TRP A 123 -1.26 -3.15 -8.81
C TRP A 123 -2.72 -3.50 -8.53
N VAL A 124 -3.10 -3.65 -7.26
CA VAL A 124 -4.47 -3.94 -6.84
C VAL A 124 -5.43 -2.80 -7.20
N MET A 125 -5.00 -1.55 -7.06
CA MET A 125 -5.83 -0.38 -7.36
C MET A 125 -6.10 -0.25 -8.86
N ILE A 126 -5.12 -0.61 -9.70
CA ILE A 126 -5.22 -0.58 -11.15
C ILE A 126 -5.96 -1.83 -11.69
N ASN A 127 -5.71 -3.00 -11.11
CA ASN A 127 -6.15 -4.29 -11.65
C ASN A 127 -7.16 -4.98 -10.72
N GLY A 128 -8.08 -4.21 -10.13
CA GLY A 128 -9.01 -4.72 -9.09
C GLY A 128 -9.76 -5.99 -9.52
N ASP A 129 -10.26 -6.04 -10.76
CA ASP A 129 -10.95 -7.21 -11.30
C ASP A 129 -10.03 -8.41 -11.54
N GLN A 130 -8.81 -8.15 -12.01
CA GLN A 130 -7.80 -9.21 -12.16
C GLN A 130 -7.37 -9.75 -10.79
N ALA A 131 -7.26 -8.90 -9.78
CA ALA A 131 -6.96 -9.30 -8.41
C ALA A 131 -8.08 -10.18 -7.83
N VAL A 132 -9.35 -9.82 -8.05
CA VAL A 132 -10.49 -10.63 -7.60
C VAL A 132 -10.55 -11.96 -8.34
N SER A 133 -10.51 -11.97 -9.67
CA SER A 133 -10.50 -13.19 -10.48
C SER A 133 -9.30 -14.10 -10.16
N PHE A 134 -8.14 -13.53 -9.87
CA PHE A 134 -6.98 -14.29 -9.42
C PHE A 134 -7.25 -15.02 -8.10
N ILE A 135 -7.88 -14.36 -7.14
CA ILE A 135 -8.20 -14.96 -5.83
C ILE A 135 -9.31 -16.00 -5.95
N THR A 136 -10.38 -15.69 -6.69
CA THR A 136 -11.54 -16.60 -6.85
C THR A 136 -11.21 -17.81 -7.73
N SER A 137 -10.28 -17.71 -8.67
CA SER A 137 -9.80 -18.85 -9.47
C SER A 137 -8.84 -19.79 -8.73
N ARG A 138 -8.20 -19.32 -7.65
CA ARG A 138 -7.19 -20.07 -6.90
C ARG A 138 -7.71 -20.64 -5.58
N LEU A 139 -8.68 -19.97 -4.97
CA LEU A 139 -9.25 -20.38 -3.68
C LEU A 139 -10.61 -21.05 -3.87
N ASN A 140 -10.96 -21.94 -2.94
CA ASN A 140 -12.28 -22.57 -2.94
C ASN A 140 -13.37 -21.51 -2.66
N PRO A 141 -14.35 -21.30 -3.57
CA PRO A 141 -15.38 -20.29 -3.42
C PRO A 141 -16.22 -20.47 -2.14
N GLU A 142 -16.48 -21.70 -1.71
CA GLU A 142 -17.26 -21.96 -0.49
C GLU A 142 -16.51 -21.54 0.78
N ARG A 143 -15.19 -21.73 0.82
CA ARG A 143 -14.36 -21.24 1.93
C ARG A 143 -14.32 -19.71 1.94
N LEU A 144 -14.18 -19.08 0.77
CA LEU A 144 -14.22 -17.62 0.65
C LEU A 144 -15.56 -17.05 1.15
N ARG A 145 -16.68 -17.64 0.72
CA ARG A 145 -18.02 -17.24 1.18
C ARG A 145 -18.19 -17.42 2.68
N SER A 146 -17.71 -18.52 3.25
CA SER A 146 -17.76 -18.75 4.70
C SER A 146 -16.96 -17.71 5.50
N LEU A 147 -15.76 -17.34 5.02
CA LEU A 147 -14.94 -16.33 5.69
C LEU A 147 -15.53 -14.92 5.54
N LEU A 148 -16.00 -14.57 4.35
CA LEU A 148 -16.53 -13.25 4.04
C LEU A 148 -17.96 -13.05 4.53
N GLY A 149 -18.73 -14.12 4.73
CA GLY A 149 -20.08 -14.07 5.30
C GLY A 149 -20.09 -13.60 6.76
N MET A 150 -18.94 -13.58 7.44
CA MET A 150 -18.80 -12.97 8.78
C MET A 150 -18.67 -11.45 8.73
N ILE A 151 -18.52 -10.86 7.55
CA ILE A 151 -18.31 -9.42 7.37
C ILE A 151 -19.66 -8.78 7.03
N GLU A 152 -20.20 -8.05 8.00
CA GLU A 152 -21.36 -7.18 7.82
C GLU A 152 -21.17 -5.90 8.64
N PHE A 153 -21.15 -4.76 7.98
CA PHE A 153 -21.08 -3.45 8.64
C PHE A 153 -21.64 -2.34 7.74
N THR A 154 -22.00 -1.21 8.34
CA THR A 154 -22.46 -0.03 7.59
C THR A 154 -21.28 0.86 7.21
N TYR A 155 -21.21 1.25 5.94
CA TYR A 155 -20.20 2.16 5.39
C TYR A 155 -20.86 3.19 4.48
N ALA A 156 -20.66 4.48 4.78
CA ALA A 156 -21.28 5.59 4.03
C ALA A 156 -22.81 5.43 3.83
N GLY A 157 -23.51 4.96 4.87
CA GLY A 157 -24.96 4.72 4.83
C GLY A 157 -25.41 3.46 4.06
N SER A 158 -24.48 2.68 3.49
CA SER A 158 -24.77 1.41 2.80
C SER A 158 -24.30 0.21 3.62
N ILE A 159 -24.98 -0.93 3.48
CA ILE A 159 -24.56 -2.19 4.12
C ILE A 159 -23.49 -2.85 3.24
N VAL A 160 -22.31 -3.05 3.81
CA VAL A 160 -21.21 -3.81 3.22
C VAL A 160 -21.29 -5.23 3.77
N SER A 161 -21.78 -6.15 2.95
CA SER A 161 -21.86 -7.57 3.27
C SER A 161 -21.77 -8.44 2.03
N LEU A 162 -21.57 -9.74 2.23
CA LEU A 162 -21.56 -10.71 1.13
C LEU A 162 -22.92 -10.76 0.41
N GLU A 163 -24.01 -10.60 1.15
CA GLU A 163 -25.37 -10.59 0.61
C GLU A 163 -25.66 -9.32 -0.19
N ALA A 164 -25.21 -8.15 0.28
CA ALA A 164 -25.47 -6.88 -0.37
C ALA A 164 -24.65 -6.67 -1.66
N MET A 165 -23.40 -7.14 -1.68
CA MET A 165 -22.44 -6.83 -2.77
C MET A 165 -22.06 -8.05 -3.64
N GLY A 166 -22.41 -9.26 -3.21
CA GLY A 166 -21.87 -10.49 -3.78
C GLY A 166 -20.38 -10.68 -3.48
N LEU A 167 -19.86 -11.87 -3.80
CA LEU A 167 -18.48 -12.26 -3.51
C LEU A 167 -17.46 -11.30 -4.15
N ASP A 168 -17.58 -11.07 -5.45
CA ASP A 168 -16.61 -10.30 -6.20
C ASP A 168 -16.70 -8.80 -5.86
N GLY A 169 -17.92 -8.29 -5.60
CA GLY A 169 -18.13 -6.91 -5.19
C GLY A 169 -17.52 -6.61 -3.82
N LEU A 170 -17.73 -7.51 -2.85
CA LEU A 170 -17.14 -7.39 -1.51
C LEU A 170 -15.61 -7.49 -1.57
N LEU A 171 -15.05 -8.43 -2.35
CA LEU A 171 -13.60 -8.53 -2.53
C LEU A 171 -13.00 -7.28 -3.17
N ARG A 172 -13.61 -6.74 -4.22
CA ARG A 172 -13.20 -5.48 -4.85
C ARG A 172 -13.19 -4.34 -3.85
N PHE A 173 -14.24 -4.22 -3.03
CA PHE A 173 -14.34 -3.20 -1.99
C PHE A 173 -13.19 -3.33 -0.99
N LEU A 174 -13.01 -4.53 -0.40
CA LEU A 174 -11.98 -4.78 0.60
C LEU A 174 -10.56 -4.54 0.08
N PHE A 175 -10.27 -4.99 -1.15
CA PHE A 175 -8.96 -4.80 -1.77
C PHE A 175 -8.64 -3.32 -2.01
N ARG A 176 -9.61 -2.52 -2.46
CA ARG A 176 -9.41 -1.08 -2.61
C ARG A 176 -9.18 -0.39 -1.27
N LYS A 177 -9.98 -0.69 -0.24
CA LYS A 177 -9.79 -0.10 1.10
C LYS A 177 -8.45 -0.52 1.71
N ALA A 178 -8.03 -1.77 1.53
CA ALA A 178 -6.72 -2.24 1.97
C ALA A 178 -5.57 -1.49 1.26
N ALA A 179 -5.66 -1.29 -0.06
CA ALA A 179 -4.65 -0.55 -0.81
C ALA A 179 -4.51 0.90 -0.31
N HIS A 180 -5.62 1.60 -0.10
CA HIS A 180 -5.65 2.95 0.46
C HIS A 180 -5.02 3.01 1.85
N VAL A 181 -5.44 2.12 2.77
CA VAL A 181 -4.86 2.04 4.13
C VAL A 181 -3.35 1.83 4.08
N ILE A 182 -2.83 0.99 3.18
CA ILE A 182 -1.39 0.78 3.03
C ILE A 182 -0.71 2.05 2.49
N LEU A 183 -1.25 2.68 1.43
CA LEU A 183 -0.65 3.86 0.81
C LEU A 183 -0.62 5.05 1.78
N TYR A 184 -1.72 5.35 2.45
CA TYR A 184 -1.80 6.43 3.43
C TYR A 184 -1.01 6.14 4.70
N GLY A 185 -0.96 4.88 5.16
CA GLY A 185 -0.05 4.46 6.23
C GLY A 185 1.41 4.71 5.88
N MET A 186 1.81 4.41 4.65
CA MET A 186 3.17 4.69 4.18
C MET A 186 3.45 6.17 4.01
N LEU A 187 2.47 6.93 3.55
CA LEU A 187 2.55 8.39 3.47
C LEU A 187 2.82 8.98 4.86
N GLY A 188 2.05 8.57 5.88
CA GLY A 188 2.26 8.97 7.27
C GLY A 188 3.64 8.57 7.80
N TYR A 189 4.09 7.35 7.51
CA TYR A 189 5.41 6.84 7.90
C TYR A 189 6.55 7.70 7.34
N PHE A 190 6.56 7.96 6.03
CA PHE A 190 7.62 8.73 5.38
C PHE A 190 7.55 10.22 5.69
N LEU A 191 6.34 10.79 5.85
CA LEU A 191 6.18 12.17 6.33
C LEU A 191 6.79 12.35 7.71
N PHE A 192 6.53 11.43 8.64
CA PHE A 192 7.16 11.49 9.97
C PHE A 192 8.68 11.47 9.86
N LEU A 193 9.28 10.54 9.11
CA LEU A 193 10.75 10.47 8.95
C LEU A 193 11.32 11.71 8.26
N GLY A 194 10.64 12.22 7.22
CA GLY A 194 11.00 13.42 6.48
C GLY A 194 11.03 14.64 7.37
N ILE A 195 9.96 14.90 8.12
CA ILE A 195 9.86 16.05 9.02
C ILE A 195 10.81 15.88 10.21
N ARG A 196 10.98 14.66 10.75
CA ARG A 196 11.93 14.34 11.84
C ARG A 196 13.40 14.56 11.45
N SER A 197 13.71 14.49 10.16
CA SER A 197 15.03 14.81 9.61
C SER A 197 15.35 16.30 9.69
N ILE A 198 14.32 17.16 9.71
CA ILE A 198 14.43 18.62 9.76
C ILE A 198 14.24 19.13 11.20
N SER A 199 13.23 18.62 11.92
CA SER A 199 12.87 19.02 13.28
C SER A 199 13.03 17.89 14.28
N LYS A 200 13.39 18.25 15.53
CA LYS A 200 13.54 17.28 16.63
C LYS A 200 12.44 17.34 17.67
N ARG A 201 11.53 18.31 17.56
CA ARG A 201 10.35 18.46 18.42
C ARG A 201 9.29 17.43 18.00
N VAL A 202 9.17 16.34 18.75
CA VAL A 202 8.30 15.20 18.38
C VAL A 202 6.83 15.61 18.21
N GLY A 203 6.30 16.45 19.11
CA GLY A 203 4.92 16.96 18.98
C GLY A 203 4.69 17.68 17.65
N PHE A 204 5.58 18.60 17.28
CA PHE A 204 5.52 19.30 15.99
C PHE A 204 5.58 18.31 14.81
N VAL A 205 6.49 17.34 14.85
CA VAL A 205 6.64 16.34 13.77
C VAL A 205 5.34 15.55 13.59
N ILE A 206 4.76 15.04 14.68
CA ILE A 206 3.53 14.24 14.64
C ILE A 206 2.36 15.09 14.15
N SER A 207 2.17 16.29 14.71
CA SER A 207 1.07 17.18 14.33
C SER A 207 1.14 17.59 12.87
N THR A 208 2.32 18.00 12.38
CA THR A 208 2.48 18.39 10.97
C THR A 208 2.29 17.21 10.03
N ALA A 209 2.86 16.04 10.33
CA ALA A 209 2.67 14.85 9.51
C ALA A 209 1.19 14.45 9.41
N LEU A 210 0.48 14.44 10.55
CA LEU A 210 -0.93 14.08 10.59
C LEU A 210 -1.81 15.09 9.84
N LEU A 211 -1.58 16.39 10.02
CA LEU A 211 -2.29 17.44 9.27
C LEU A 211 -2.05 17.32 7.76
N THR A 212 -0.83 16.97 7.33
CA THR A 212 -0.53 16.74 5.92
C THR A 212 -1.26 15.50 5.38
N VAL A 213 -1.35 14.41 6.15
CA VAL A 213 -2.13 13.24 5.74
C VAL A 213 -3.62 13.58 5.61
N ILE A 214 -4.20 14.25 6.61
CA ILE A 214 -5.62 14.64 6.59
C ILE A 214 -5.90 15.53 5.38
N ALA A 215 -5.02 16.49 5.09
CA ALA A 215 -5.14 17.35 3.92
C ALA A 215 -5.05 16.55 2.61
N ALA A 216 -4.14 15.57 2.52
CA ALA A 216 -4.02 14.72 1.34
C ALA A 216 -5.28 13.85 1.12
N ALA A 217 -5.79 13.22 2.18
CA ALA A 217 -7.01 12.41 2.13
C ALA A 217 -8.25 13.25 1.78
N SER A 218 -8.36 14.45 2.35
CA SER A 218 -9.44 15.39 2.02
C SER A 218 -9.36 15.85 0.56
N LEU A 219 -8.16 16.06 0.04
CA LEU A 219 -7.95 16.48 -1.34
C LEU A 219 -8.25 15.35 -2.33
N ASP A 220 -7.91 14.11 -1.97
CA ASP A 220 -8.25 12.91 -2.73
C ASP A 220 -9.78 12.77 -2.86
N GLU A 221 -10.51 12.80 -1.76
CA GLU A 221 -11.99 12.74 -1.79
C GLU A 221 -12.62 13.95 -2.49
N TYR A 222 -12.04 15.14 -2.36
CA TYR A 222 -12.46 16.30 -3.12
C TYR A 222 -12.28 16.07 -4.63
N GLN A 223 -11.13 15.57 -5.08
CA GLN A 223 -10.90 15.25 -6.50
C GLN A 223 -11.86 14.18 -7.01
N GLN A 224 -12.13 13.14 -6.21
CA GLN A 224 -13.13 12.14 -6.55
C GLN A 224 -14.53 12.75 -6.68
N SER A 225 -14.91 13.69 -5.81
CA SER A 225 -16.22 14.37 -5.86
C SER A 225 -16.43 15.22 -7.13
N LEU A 226 -15.35 15.65 -7.78
CA LEU A 226 -15.39 16.37 -9.05
C LEU A 226 -15.60 15.43 -10.25
N THR A 227 -15.56 14.12 -10.03
CA THR A 227 -15.69 13.10 -11.07
C THR A 227 -17.16 12.69 -11.22
N PRO A 228 -17.76 12.72 -12.43
CA PRO A 228 -19.22 12.57 -12.63
C PRO A 228 -19.88 11.29 -12.11
N THR A 229 -19.10 10.23 -11.82
CA THR A 229 -19.58 8.93 -11.35
C THR A 229 -19.13 8.59 -9.92
N ARG A 230 -18.51 9.53 -9.21
CA ARG A 230 -18.03 9.34 -7.83
C ARG A 230 -18.51 10.46 -6.91
N SER A 231 -18.93 10.09 -5.72
CA SER A 231 -19.14 11.02 -4.61
C SER A 231 -17.99 10.83 -3.62
N GLY A 232 -17.38 11.92 -3.18
CA GLY A 232 -16.41 11.84 -2.08
C GLY A 232 -17.08 11.37 -0.79
N LEU A 233 -16.42 10.50 -0.04
CA LEU A 233 -16.91 9.92 1.20
C LEU A 233 -16.10 10.44 2.40
N ILE A 234 -16.78 11.01 3.39
CA ILE A 234 -16.12 11.49 4.62
C ILE A 234 -15.51 10.29 5.38
N GLU A 235 -16.15 9.12 5.29
CA GLU A 235 -15.66 7.87 5.83
C GLU A 235 -14.29 7.49 5.27
N ASP A 236 -14.02 7.78 3.99
CA ASP A 236 -12.73 7.51 3.35
C ASP A 236 -11.66 8.46 3.87
N VAL A 237 -11.98 9.76 4.04
CA VAL A 237 -11.07 10.71 4.71
C VAL A 237 -10.69 10.23 6.12
N ILE A 238 -11.66 9.74 6.89
CA ILE A 238 -11.42 9.24 8.25
C ILE A 238 -10.54 7.98 8.22
N LEU A 239 -10.86 7.03 7.35
CA LEU A 239 -10.11 5.78 7.21
C LEU A 239 -8.65 6.03 6.81
N ASP A 240 -8.43 6.87 5.81
CA ASP A 240 -7.10 7.19 5.28
C ASP A 240 -6.28 8.02 6.28
N SER A 241 -6.93 8.91 7.02
CA SER A 241 -6.30 9.65 8.13
C SER A 241 -5.89 8.71 9.27
N ALA A 242 -6.73 7.75 9.64
CA ALA A 242 -6.41 6.74 10.66
C ALA A 242 -5.24 5.86 10.21
N ALA A 243 -5.20 5.47 8.94
CA ALA A 243 -4.10 4.73 8.37
C ALA A 243 -2.78 5.51 8.45
N GLY A 244 -2.78 6.80 8.08
CA GLY A 244 -1.58 7.63 8.21
C GLY A 244 -1.12 7.84 9.66
N LEU A 245 -2.06 7.94 10.61
CA LEU A 245 -1.70 7.97 12.04
C LEU A 245 -1.00 6.67 12.47
N ILE A 246 -1.50 5.51 12.06
CA ILE A 246 -0.85 4.22 12.30
C ILE A 246 0.58 4.23 11.75
N GLY A 247 0.76 4.70 10.51
CA GLY A 247 2.06 4.88 9.88
C GLY A 247 3.03 5.77 10.66
N ILE A 248 2.53 6.91 11.16
CA ILE A 248 3.29 7.84 12.01
C ILE A 248 3.75 7.15 13.31
N VAL A 249 2.87 6.39 13.97
CA VAL A 249 3.19 5.65 15.19
C VAL A 249 4.28 4.61 14.91
N PHE A 250 4.17 3.84 13.83
CA PHE A 250 5.20 2.89 13.41
C PHE A 250 6.55 3.58 13.17
N ALA A 251 6.57 4.72 12.47
CA ALA A 251 7.79 5.48 12.21
C ALA A 251 8.42 6.04 13.50
N TRP A 252 7.59 6.49 14.44
CA TRP A 252 8.04 6.97 15.73
C TRP A 252 8.69 5.84 16.54
N LEU A 253 8.03 4.69 16.68
CA LEU A 253 8.58 3.51 17.35
C LEU A 253 9.89 3.05 16.68
N TRP A 254 9.91 3.03 15.35
CA TRP A 254 11.11 2.70 14.59
C TRP A 254 12.28 3.62 14.92
N VAL A 255 12.03 4.92 14.97
CA VAL A 255 13.04 5.91 15.36
C VAL A 255 13.54 5.67 16.79
N GLN A 256 12.66 5.33 17.74
CA GLN A 256 13.10 5.00 19.10
C GLN A 256 14.03 3.78 19.10
N ILE A 257 13.64 2.69 18.45
CA ILE A 257 14.42 1.45 18.40
C ILE A 257 15.79 1.67 17.73
N VAL A 258 15.83 2.43 16.64
CA VAL A 258 17.02 2.56 15.79
C VAL A 258 17.95 3.70 16.22
N TRP A 259 17.42 4.75 16.86
CA TRP A 259 18.17 5.96 17.23
C TRP A 259 18.39 6.14 18.74
N GLN A 260 17.96 5.21 19.61
CA GLN A 260 18.16 5.32 21.06
C GLN A 260 19.62 5.33 21.55
N LYS A 261 20.63 5.19 20.68
CA LYS A 261 22.05 5.33 21.07
C LYS A 261 22.87 6.16 20.09
N ARG A 262 22.65 7.47 20.10
CA ARG A 262 23.65 8.46 19.72
C ARG A 262 23.85 9.44 20.85
#